data_AF-A0A395S2W5-F1
#
_entry.id   AF-A0A395S2W5-F1
#
_cell.length_a   1.000
_cell.length_b   1.000
_cell.length_c   1.000
_cell.angle_alpha   90.00
_cell.angle_beta   90.00
_cell.angle_gamma   90.00
#
_symmetry.space_group_name_H-M   'P 1'
#
loop_
_entity.id
_entity.type
_entity.pdbx_description
1 polymer ?
#
loop_
_entity_poly.entity_id
_entity_poly.type
_entity_poly.pdbx_seq_one_letter_code
_entity_poly.pdbx_strand_id
1 'polypeptide(L)'
;MREFPDQVAVEEENRSMTFSELMQNTYAICDHLIEVGISAGQIIPILFDTSVDMVMTVLVIMEAGAAYCPIDSEDPYLRIRQPVRDVKAKVIIGDQVI
;
A
#
# COMPACT_ATOMS: atom_id res chain seq x y z
N MET A 1 4.28 16.34 8.30
CA MET A 1 2.90 16.48 7.76
C MET A 1 2.10 17.61 8.40
N ARG A 2 2.03 17.74 9.73
CA ARG A 2 1.19 18.80 10.37
C ARG A 2 1.54 20.24 10.00
N GLU A 3 2.76 20.51 9.54
CA GLU A 3 3.20 21.86 9.16
C GLU A 3 2.74 22.28 7.76
N PHE A 4 2.30 21.34 6.91
CA PHE A 4 1.92 21.61 5.51
C PHE A 4 0.68 20.79 5.08
N PRO A 5 -0.47 20.92 5.77
CA PRO A 5 -1.64 20.08 5.51
C PRO A 5 -2.21 20.25 4.11
N ASP A 6 -2.13 21.47 3.56
CA ASP A 6 -2.75 21.84 2.28
C ASP A 6 -1.76 21.78 1.09
N GLN A 7 -0.52 21.34 1.31
CA GLN A 7 0.44 21.12 0.22
C GLN A 7 0.21 19.77 -0.43
N VAL A 8 0.35 19.73 -1.76
CA VAL A 8 0.31 18.49 -2.55
C VAL A 8 1.43 17.55 -2.07
N ALA A 9 1.03 16.35 -1.65
CA ALA A 9 1.91 15.29 -1.19
C ALA A 9 2.22 14.27 -2.29
N VAL A 10 1.25 14.01 -3.17
CA VAL A 10 1.37 13.08 -4.29
C VAL A 10 0.50 13.56 -5.45
N GLU A 11 1.00 13.41 -6.66
CA GLU A 11 0.30 13.77 -7.89
C GLU A 11 0.59 12.76 -9.02
N GLU A 12 -0.40 12.54 -9.86
CA GLU A 12 -0.36 11.85 -11.15
C GLU A 12 -1.09 12.73 -12.18
N GLU A 13 -1.07 12.37 -13.48
CA GLU A 13 -1.55 13.25 -14.56
C GLU A 13 -2.94 13.86 -14.33
N ASN A 14 -3.86 13.12 -13.70
CA ASN A 14 -5.26 13.53 -13.54
C ASN A 14 -5.72 13.67 -12.09
N ARG A 15 -4.82 13.49 -11.11
CA ARG A 15 -5.19 13.43 -9.69
C ARG A 15 -4.04 13.90 -8.81
N SER A 16 -4.36 14.65 -7.78
CA SER A 16 -3.43 15.05 -6.74
C SER A 16 -4.08 14.89 -5.37
N MET A 17 -3.27 14.68 -4.34
CA MET A 17 -3.72 14.74 -2.96
C MET A 17 -2.81 15.62 -2.13
N THR A 18 -3.42 16.43 -1.28
CA THR A 18 -2.72 17.14 -0.21
C THR A 18 -2.28 16.17 0.89
N PHE A 19 -1.35 16.60 1.74
CA PHE A 19 -0.97 15.82 2.92
C PHE A 19 -2.15 15.48 3.83
N SER A 20 -3.08 16.42 4.01
CA SER A 20 -4.27 16.20 4.84
C SER A 20 -5.20 15.14 4.24
N GLU A 21 -5.47 15.23 2.93
CA GLU A 21 -6.31 14.26 2.22
C GLU A 21 -5.67 12.88 2.21
N LEU A 22 -4.36 12.79 1.92
CA LEU A 22 -3.65 11.51 1.89
C LEU A 22 -3.73 10.80 3.24
N MET A 23 -3.54 11.52 4.35
CA MET A 23 -3.63 10.94 5.69
C MET A 23 -5.05 10.54 6.08
N GLN A 24 -6.05 11.36 5.75
CA GLN A 24 -7.47 11.01 6.01
C GLN A 24 -7.87 9.72 5.29
N ASN A 25 -7.50 9.59 4.01
CA ASN A 25 -7.75 8.36 3.24
C ASN A 25 -6.97 7.17 3.81
N THR A 26 -5.70 7.38 4.20
CA THR A 26 -4.87 6.35 4.81
C THR A 26 -5.53 5.79 6.08
N TYR A 27 -5.98 6.64 6.99
CA TYR A 27 -6.63 6.18 8.22
C TYR A 27 -7.94 5.44 7.96
N ALA A 28 -8.77 5.95 7.04
CA ALA A 28 -10.03 5.29 6.68
C ALA A 28 -9.83 3.86 6.12
N ILE A 29 -8.77 3.64 5.34
CA ILE A 29 -8.45 2.33 4.76
C ILE A 29 -7.79 1.42 5.81
N CYS A 30 -6.95 1.98 6.68
CA CYS A 30 -6.22 1.21 7.71
C CYS A 30 -7.16 0.45 8.63
N ASP A 31 -8.24 1.10 9.08
CA ASP A 31 -9.27 0.47 9.91
C ASP A 31 -9.84 -0.79 9.24
N HIS A 32 -10.12 -0.72 7.93
CA HIS A 32 -10.63 -1.86 7.17
C HIS A 32 -9.59 -2.97 6.99
N LEU A 33 -8.32 -2.63 6.72
CA LEU A 33 -7.29 -3.65 6.52
C LEU A 33 -6.92 -4.41 7.79
N ILE A 34 -7.05 -3.77 8.96
CA ILE A 34 -6.89 -4.43 10.26
C ILE A 34 -7.99 -5.50 10.44
N GLU A 35 -9.23 -5.19 10.06
CA GLU A 35 -10.34 -6.18 10.09
C GLU A 35 -10.10 -7.36 9.15
N VAL A 36 -9.45 -7.12 8.01
CA VAL A 36 -9.07 -8.16 7.03
C VAL A 36 -7.88 -9.01 7.50
N GLY A 37 -7.22 -8.65 8.61
CA GLY A 37 -6.19 -9.46 9.27
C GLY A 37 -4.77 -8.99 9.04
N ILE A 38 -4.57 -7.76 8.55
CA ILE A 38 -3.26 -7.09 8.59
C ILE A 38 -2.92 -6.75 10.04
N SER A 39 -1.71 -7.10 10.46
CA SER A 39 -1.24 -6.86 11.83
C SER A 39 0.24 -6.52 11.87
N ALA A 40 0.64 -5.87 12.95
CA ALA A 40 2.02 -5.42 13.15
C ALA A 40 3.03 -6.58 13.01
N GLY A 41 4.14 -6.30 12.33
CA GLY A 41 5.22 -7.28 12.09
C GLY A 41 4.97 -8.23 10.92
N GLN A 42 3.85 -8.12 10.21
CA GLN A 42 3.65 -8.82 8.94
C GLN A 42 4.41 -8.11 7.80
N ILE A 43 4.79 -8.87 6.78
CA ILE A 43 5.25 -8.33 5.50
C ILE A 43 4.13 -8.56 4.48
N ILE A 44 3.65 -7.47 3.89
CA ILE A 44 2.54 -7.43 2.95
C ILE A 44 3.08 -7.18 1.55
N PRO A 45 3.03 -8.17 0.65
CA PRO A 45 3.41 -7.95 -0.73
C PRO A 45 2.41 -7.04 -1.43
N ILE A 46 2.92 -6.11 -2.25
CA ILE A 46 2.11 -5.17 -3.02
C ILE A 46 2.38 -5.32 -4.53
N LEU A 47 1.32 -5.27 -5.33
CA LEU A 47 1.35 -5.27 -6.80
C LEU A 47 0.62 -4.04 -7.33
N PHE A 48 1.39 -3.01 -7.63
CA PHE A 48 0.88 -1.76 -8.17
C PHE A 48 1.87 -1.21 -9.17
N ASP A 49 1.36 -0.55 -10.21
CA ASP A 49 2.15 0.41 -10.96
C ASP A 49 2.37 1.69 -10.11
N THR A 50 3.38 2.49 -10.51
CA THR A 50 3.66 3.77 -9.83
C THR A 50 2.46 4.70 -9.98
N SER A 51 1.75 4.94 -8.87
CA SER A 51 0.44 5.60 -8.83
C SER A 51 0.17 6.24 -7.47
N VAL A 52 -0.84 7.12 -7.39
CA VAL A 52 -1.33 7.66 -6.10
C VAL A 52 -1.77 6.53 -5.17
N ASP A 53 -2.42 5.50 -5.71
CA ASP A 53 -2.95 4.37 -4.93
C ASP A 53 -1.82 3.47 -4.38
N MET A 54 -0.69 3.34 -5.10
CA MET A 54 0.51 2.68 -4.58
C MET A 54 1.04 3.40 -3.33
N VAL A 55 1.20 4.73 -3.41
CA VAL A 55 1.71 5.54 -2.28
C VAL A 55 0.78 5.42 -1.07
N MET A 56 -0.54 5.50 -1.32
CA MET A 56 -1.54 5.34 -0.27
C MET A 56 -1.46 3.95 0.37
N THR A 57 -1.36 2.89 -0.43
CA THR A 57 -1.25 1.50 0.06
C THR A 57 -0.02 1.32 0.97
N VAL A 58 1.12 1.88 0.56
CA VAL A 58 2.35 1.84 1.37
C VAL A 58 2.14 2.51 2.72
N LEU A 59 1.51 3.69 2.75
CA LEU A 59 1.23 4.40 3.99
C LEU A 59 0.30 3.61 4.90
N VAL A 60 -0.76 3.01 4.34
CA VAL A 60 -1.70 2.20 5.12
C VAL A 60 -0.99 1.00 5.77
N ILE A 61 -0.14 0.30 5.02
CA ILE A 61 0.63 -0.85 5.55
C ILE A 61 1.55 -0.40 6.69
N MET A 62 2.22 0.74 6.53
CA MET A 62 3.10 1.30 7.55
C MET A 62 2.34 1.74 8.81
N GLU A 63 1.17 2.38 8.65
CA GLU A 63 0.29 2.76 9.77
C GLU A 63 -0.25 1.53 10.52
N ALA A 64 -0.50 0.41 9.83
CA ALA A 64 -0.87 -0.86 10.46
C ALA A 64 0.30 -1.54 11.21
N GLY A 65 1.50 -0.94 11.20
CA GLY A 65 2.71 -1.50 11.81
C GLY A 65 3.32 -2.68 11.03
N ALA A 66 2.91 -2.85 9.77
CA ALA A 66 3.43 -3.87 8.88
C ALA A 66 4.49 -3.28 7.93
N ALA A 67 5.26 -4.16 7.30
CA ALA A 67 6.20 -3.81 6.25
C ALA A 67 5.59 -4.14 4.87
N TYR A 68 5.90 -3.35 3.85
CA TYR A 68 5.51 -3.67 2.47
C TYR A 68 6.67 -4.32 1.71
N CYS A 69 6.35 -5.16 0.74
CA CYS A 69 7.32 -5.73 -0.19
C CYS A 69 6.81 -5.53 -1.62
N PRO A 70 7.42 -4.63 -2.41
CA PRO A 70 7.06 -4.47 -3.82
C PRO A 70 7.34 -5.77 -4.59
N ILE A 71 6.35 -6.26 -5.32
CA ILE A 71 6.53 -7.34 -6.28
C ILE A 71 6.59 -6.73 -7.67
N ASP A 72 7.66 -7.03 -8.39
CA ASP A 72 7.89 -6.56 -9.76
C ASP A 72 6.84 -7.15 -10.72
N SER A 73 6.13 -6.31 -11.46
CA SER A 73 4.92 -6.66 -12.23
C SER A 73 5.17 -7.27 -13.62
N GLU A 74 6.43 -7.46 -14.04
CA GLU A 74 6.74 -7.94 -15.40
C GLU A 74 6.52 -9.45 -15.65
N ASP A 75 6.26 -10.28 -14.63
CA ASP A 75 5.90 -11.71 -14.82
C ASP A 75 4.99 -12.24 -13.68
N PRO A 76 3.66 -12.37 -13.91
CA PRO A 76 2.67 -12.54 -12.85
C PRO A 76 2.60 -13.94 -12.24
N TYR A 77 3.18 -14.99 -12.84
CA TYR A 77 2.97 -16.36 -12.30
C TYR A 77 4.23 -17.00 -11.71
N LEU A 78 5.43 -16.66 -12.22
CA LEU A 78 6.67 -17.24 -11.69
C LEU A 78 7.32 -16.40 -10.57
N ARG A 79 7.17 -15.07 -10.57
CA ARG A 79 7.88 -14.18 -9.64
C ARG A 79 7.11 -13.86 -8.35
N ILE A 80 5.80 -14.08 -8.31
CA ILE A 80 4.98 -13.85 -7.11
C ILE A 80 5.23 -14.93 -6.04
N ARG A 81 5.39 -16.18 -6.47
CA ARG A 81 5.41 -17.33 -5.56
C ARG A 81 6.57 -17.32 -4.57
N GLN A 82 7.75 -16.86 -5.00
CA GLN A 82 8.94 -16.92 -4.15
C GLN A 82 8.90 -15.85 -3.04
N PRO A 83 8.71 -14.54 -3.32
CA PRO A 83 8.59 -13.52 -2.29
C PRO A 83 7.41 -13.80 -1.35
N VAL A 84 6.24 -14.19 -1.88
CA VAL A 84 5.05 -14.51 -1.07
C VAL A 84 5.31 -15.68 -0.11
N ARG A 85 6.02 -16.72 -0.58
CA ARG A 85 6.40 -17.87 0.27
C ARG A 85 7.45 -17.49 1.31
N ASP A 86 8.46 -16.73 0.91
CA ASP A 86 9.58 -16.35 1.78
C ASP A 86 9.09 -15.50 2.96
N VAL A 87 8.12 -14.61 2.71
CA VAL A 87 7.53 -13.76 3.75
C VAL A 87 6.30 -14.37 4.44
N LYS A 88 5.88 -15.58 4.02
CA LYS A 88 4.68 -16.27 4.51
C LYS A 88 3.44 -15.37 4.50
N ALA A 89 3.30 -14.58 3.43
CA ALA A 89 2.20 -13.61 3.33
C ALA A 89 0.85 -14.33 3.37
N LYS A 90 -0.06 -13.79 4.19
CA LYS A 90 -1.47 -14.22 4.24
C LYS A 90 -2.37 -13.33 3.38
N VAL A 91 -1.91 -12.12 3.10
CA VAL A 91 -2.62 -11.07 2.37
C VAL A 91 -1.67 -10.49 1.34
N ILE A 92 -2.18 -10.21 0.15
CA ILE A 92 -1.51 -9.49 -0.94
C ILE A 92 -2.46 -8.36 -1.32
N ILE A 93 -1.91 -7.17 -1.60
CA ILE A 93 -2.70 -6.01 -2.04
C ILE A 93 -2.26 -5.65 -3.45
N GLY A 94 -3.19 -5.46 -4.38
CA GLY A 94 -2.87 -4.99 -5.72
C GLY A 94 -4.04 -4.33 -6.43
N ASP A 95 -3.74 -3.60 -7.49
CA ASP A 95 -4.72 -2.96 -8.39
C ASP A 95 -5.36 -3.95 -9.37
N GLN A 96 -4.72 -5.09 -9.60
CA GLN A 96 -5.18 -6.17 -10.46
C GLN A 96 -5.60 -7.37 -9.61
N VAL A 97 -6.78 -7.94 -9.89
CA VAL A 97 -7.23 -9.19 -9.25
C VAL A 97 -6.45 -10.36 -9.87
N ILE A 98 -5.62 -11.02 -9.07
CA ILE A 98 -4.82 -12.20 -9.44
C ILE A 98 -5.57 -13.48 -9.11
#